data_AF-A0AAW2NGG7-F1
#
_entry.id   AF-A0AAW2NGG7-F1
#
_cell.length_a   1.000
_cell.length_b   1.000
_cell.length_c   1.000
_cell.angle_alpha   90.00
_cell.angle_beta   90.00
_cell.angle_gamma   90.00
#
_symmetry.space_group_name_H-M   'P 1'
#
loop_
_entity.id
_entity.type
_entity.pdbx_description
1 polymer ?
#
loop_
_entity_poly.entity_id
_entity_poly.type
_entity_poly.pdbx_seq_one_letter_code
_entity_poly.pdbx_strand_id
1 'polypeptide(L)'
;MFHPSNVEAWKHFDRMYPDFTKESCNVQLSLCIDGFVPHGQYGRTYLCWQIIITPYNLPLDMCMSFEYMFLKIVISGPSNPKHLIDVYLELLIEELLYLWHVGVKTYDHAMDRAFMMRAALMWTVNNLLAFGIASGWSTVGVMGYPVCMDDIRALHLQHSRNVCYFDYHRQFLSAHHPY
;
A
#
# COMPACT_ATOMS: atom_id res chain seq x y z
N MET A 1 -14.86 -16.66 -2.59
CA MET A 1 -14.09 -15.43 -2.33
C MET A 1 -13.40 -15.62 -0.99
N PHE A 2 -12.09 -15.37 -0.90
CA PHE A 2 -11.29 -15.66 0.30
C PHE A 2 -11.04 -14.36 1.08
N HIS A 3 -11.31 -14.36 2.39
CA HIS A 3 -11.03 -13.21 3.24
C HIS A 3 -9.50 -12.95 3.36
N PRO A 4 -9.01 -11.69 3.41
CA PRO A 4 -7.59 -11.36 3.55
C PRO A 4 -6.90 -12.05 4.74
N SER A 5 -7.62 -12.34 5.81
CA SER A 5 -7.08 -13.06 6.97
C SER A 5 -6.61 -14.49 6.69
N ASN A 6 -7.02 -15.06 5.55
CA ASN A 6 -6.60 -16.40 5.17
C ASN A 6 -5.25 -16.43 4.44
N VAL A 7 -4.73 -15.28 4.00
CA VAL A 7 -3.49 -15.20 3.22
C VAL A 7 -2.26 -15.41 4.11
N GLU A 8 -1.16 -15.87 3.51
CA GLU A 8 0.06 -16.17 4.25
C GLU A 8 0.67 -14.94 4.93
N ALA A 9 0.56 -13.77 4.31
CA ALA A 9 1.04 -12.52 4.91
C ALA A 9 0.33 -12.20 6.24
N TRP A 10 -0.98 -12.42 6.34
CA TRP A 10 -1.72 -12.24 7.58
C TRP A 10 -1.32 -13.26 8.64
N LYS A 11 -1.26 -14.54 8.27
CA LYS A 11 -0.81 -15.61 9.18
C LYS A 11 0.63 -15.39 9.65
N HIS A 12 1.49 -14.86 8.78
CA HIS A 12 2.86 -14.49 9.14
C HIS A 12 2.87 -13.33 10.13
N PHE A 13 2.10 -12.27 9.88
CA PHE A 13 1.93 -11.16 10.82
C PHE A 13 1.45 -11.64 12.20
N ASP A 14 0.44 -12.51 12.23
CA ASP A 14 -0.11 -13.04 13.48
C ASP A 14 0.92 -13.84 14.29
N ARG A 15 1.82 -14.57 13.61
CA ARG A 15 2.93 -15.29 14.23
C ARG A 15 4.03 -14.36 14.74
N MET A 16 4.30 -13.26 14.02
CA MET A 16 5.34 -12.29 14.38
C MET A 16 4.91 -11.39 15.53
N TYR A 17 3.62 -11.07 15.64
CA TYR A 17 3.08 -10.15 16.65
C TYR A 17 1.97 -10.79 17.48
N PRO A 18 2.26 -11.86 18.25
CA PRO A 18 1.25 -12.55 19.05
C PRO A 18 0.63 -11.64 20.11
N ASP A 19 1.37 -10.66 20.62
CA ASP A 19 0.84 -9.70 21.59
C ASP A 19 -0.23 -8.77 20.99
N PHE A 20 -0.15 -8.51 19.68
CA PHE A 20 -1.18 -7.76 18.97
C PHE A 20 -2.42 -8.63 18.73
N THR A 21 -2.25 -9.89 18.34
CA THR A 21 -3.38 -10.78 17.99
C THR A 21 -4.14 -11.32 19.19
N LYS A 22 -3.56 -11.27 20.40
CA LYS A 22 -4.25 -11.60 21.66
C LYS A 22 -5.54 -10.82 21.86
N GLU A 23 -5.59 -9.57 21.40
CA GLU A 23 -6.80 -8.75 21.45
C GLU A 23 -7.48 -8.78 20.07
N SER A 24 -8.60 -9.51 19.97
CA SER A 24 -9.34 -9.71 18.73
C SER A 24 -9.94 -8.42 18.18
N CYS A 25 -10.14 -7.42 19.04
CA CYS A 25 -10.67 -6.12 18.67
C CYS A 25 -9.60 -5.14 18.13
N ASN A 26 -8.34 -5.59 18.00
CA ASN A 26 -7.32 -4.83 17.30
C ASN A 26 -7.55 -4.82 15.79
N VAL A 27 -7.23 -3.67 15.16
CA VAL A 27 -7.62 -3.39 13.78
C VAL A 27 -6.44 -3.57 12.82
N GLN A 28 -6.68 -4.27 11.71
CA GLN A 28 -5.72 -4.46 10.63
C GLN A 28 -6.16 -3.61 9.43
N LEU A 29 -5.27 -2.76 8.96
CA LEU A 29 -5.54 -1.70 7.98
C LEU A 29 -4.80 -1.96 6.66
N SER A 30 -5.39 -1.55 5.55
CA SER A 30 -4.65 -1.19 4.32
C SER A 30 -4.58 0.32 4.16
N LEU A 31 -3.57 0.74 3.42
CA LEU A 31 -3.43 2.08 2.89
C LEU A 31 -3.42 2.02 1.37
N CYS A 32 -4.35 2.69 0.71
CA CYS A 32 -4.38 2.83 -0.74
C CYS A 32 -3.95 4.24 -1.12
N ILE A 33 -2.96 4.35 -2.00
CA ILE A 33 -2.47 5.63 -2.53
C ILE A 33 -2.53 5.54 -4.04
N ASP A 34 -3.32 6.42 -4.66
CA ASP A 34 -3.35 6.53 -6.12
C ASP A 34 -3.68 7.95 -6.58
N GLY A 35 -3.23 8.27 -7.80
CA GLY A 35 -3.50 9.51 -8.50
C GLY A 35 -4.41 9.29 -9.70
N PHE A 36 -5.46 10.10 -9.83
CA PHE A 36 -6.36 10.12 -10.98
C PHE A 36 -6.53 11.52 -11.57
N VAL A 37 -6.97 11.60 -12.83
CA VAL A 37 -7.26 12.85 -13.54
C VAL A 37 -8.77 13.03 -13.62
N PRO A 38 -9.39 13.91 -12.80
CA PRO A 38 -10.84 14.05 -12.75
C PRO A 38 -11.46 14.63 -14.04
N HIS A 39 -10.72 15.40 -14.85
CA HIS A 39 -11.29 16.16 -15.99
C HIS A 39 -10.87 15.66 -17.39
N GLY A 40 -10.30 14.45 -17.51
CA GLY A 40 -9.97 13.84 -18.79
C GLY A 40 -8.99 14.65 -19.68
N GLN A 41 -8.90 14.29 -20.97
CA GLN A 41 -7.88 14.79 -21.92
C GLN A 41 -8.04 16.27 -22.34
N TYR A 42 -9.16 16.93 -22.03
CA TYR A 42 -9.51 18.25 -22.57
C TYR A 42 -9.50 19.39 -21.54
N GLY A 43 -9.13 19.13 -20.29
CA GLY A 43 -8.98 20.13 -19.22
C GLY A 43 -7.52 20.46 -18.90
N ARG A 44 -7.29 21.52 -18.10
CA ARG A 44 -5.98 21.73 -17.45
C ARG A 44 -5.59 20.44 -16.72
N THR A 45 -4.36 19.96 -16.92
CA THR A 45 -3.85 18.75 -16.27
C THR A 45 -3.88 18.97 -14.76
N TYR A 46 -4.90 18.43 -14.10
CA TYR A 46 -5.06 18.48 -12.65
C TYR A 46 -5.06 17.04 -12.17
N LEU A 47 -4.12 16.72 -11.30
CA LEU A 47 -3.99 15.41 -10.69
C LEU A 47 -4.58 15.49 -9.29
N CYS A 48 -5.43 14.50 -8.99
CA CYS A 48 -6.00 14.30 -7.67
C CYS A 48 -5.43 13.00 -7.11
N TRP A 49 -4.70 13.09 -6.02
CA TRP A 49 -4.16 11.97 -5.28
C TRP A 49 -5.01 11.73 -4.04
N GLN A 50 -5.45 10.50 -3.87
CA GLN A 50 -6.25 10.08 -2.73
C GLN A 50 -5.48 9.09 -1.89
N ILE A 51 -5.54 9.29 -0.57
CA ILE A 51 -5.01 8.35 0.42
C ILE A 51 -6.20 7.83 1.22
N ILE A 52 -6.47 6.54 1.05
CA ILE A 52 -7.64 5.85 1.62
C ILE A 52 -7.15 4.77 2.59
N ILE A 53 -7.75 4.71 3.77
CA ILE A 53 -7.53 3.65 4.75
C ILE A 53 -8.74 2.75 4.83
N THR A 54 -8.51 1.45 4.85
CA THR A 54 -9.59 0.45 4.91
C THR A 54 -9.31 -0.58 6.00
N PRO A 55 -10.25 -0.81 6.94
CA PRO A 55 -10.13 -1.86 7.94
C PRO A 55 -10.53 -3.22 7.36
N TYR A 56 -9.65 -4.21 7.46
CA TYR A 56 -9.87 -5.57 6.94
C TYR A 56 -10.47 -6.54 7.96
N ASN A 57 -10.74 -6.11 9.19
CA ASN A 57 -11.45 -6.96 10.16
C ASN A 57 -12.94 -7.14 9.80
N LEU A 58 -13.46 -6.33 8.87
CA LEU A 58 -14.84 -6.45 8.41
C LEU A 58 -15.01 -7.60 7.42
N PRO A 59 -16.21 -8.20 7.31
CA PRO A 59 -16.53 -9.18 6.28
C PRO A 59 -16.16 -8.67 4.89
N LEU A 60 -15.78 -9.58 3.99
CA LEU A 60 -15.19 -9.23 2.69
C LEU A 60 -16.05 -8.28 1.85
N ASP A 61 -17.37 -8.49 1.87
CA ASP A 61 -18.32 -7.66 1.12
C ASP A 61 -18.44 -6.24 1.70
N MET A 62 -18.12 -6.08 2.99
CA MET A 62 -18.14 -4.79 3.70
C MET A 62 -16.80 -4.08 3.61
N CYS A 63 -15.68 -4.79 3.80
CA CYS A 63 -14.35 -4.15 3.81
C CYS A 63 -14.01 -3.50 2.46
N MET A 64 -14.57 -4.00 1.36
CA MET A 64 -14.39 -3.40 0.03
C MET A 64 -15.49 -2.39 -0.36
N SER A 65 -16.45 -2.12 0.52
CA SER A 65 -17.49 -1.12 0.28
C SER A 65 -16.99 0.29 0.64
N PHE A 66 -17.39 1.26 -0.17
CA PHE A 66 -17.01 2.68 0.00
C PHE A 66 -17.39 3.24 1.38
N GLU A 67 -18.47 2.74 1.98
CA GLU A 67 -18.95 3.16 3.31
C GLU A 67 -17.96 2.87 4.44
N TYR A 68 -17.07 1.89 4.25
CA TYR A 68 -16.06 1.48 5.22
C TYR A 68 -14.64 1.89 4.81
N MET A 69 -14.51 2.67 3.73
CA MET A 69 -13.25 3.27 3.28
C MET A 69 -13.13 4.69 3.82
N PHE A 70 -12.04 4.97 4.52
CA PHE A 70 -11.79 6.29 5.09
C PHE A 70 -10.84 7.07 4.18
N LEU A 71 -11.38 8.04 3.45
CA LEU A 71 -10.57 9.02 2.74
C LEU A 71 -9.89 9.93 3.78
N LYS A 72 -8.57 9.80 3.91
CA LYS A 72 -7.78 10.54 4.90
C LYS A 72 -7.19 11.82 4.33
N ILE A 73 -6.67 11.75 3.11
CA ILE A 73 -5.98 12.88 2.48
C ILE A 73 -6.38 12.95 1.01
N VAL A 74 -6.66 14.17 0.56
CA VAL A 74 -6.80 14.51 -0.86
C VAL A 74 -5.76 15.55 -1.20
N ILE A 75 -4.80 15.19 -2.06
CA ILE A 75 -3.77 16.09 -2.56
C ILE A 75 -4.13 16.42 -3.98
N SER A 76 -4.39 17.69 -4.25
CA SER A 76 -4.85 18.11 -5.56
C SER A 76 -3.95 19.22 -6.09
N GLY A 77 -3.55 19.12 -7.36
CA GLY A 77 -2.62 20.06 -7.94
C GLY A 77 -2.36 19.83 -9.43
N PRO A 78 -1.64 20.76 -10.08
CA PRO A 78 -1.31 20.64 -11.50
C PRO A 78 -0.32 19.49 -11.81
N SER A 79 0.34 18.95 -10.79
CA SER A 79 1.35 17.89 -10.92
C SER A 79 1.22 16.86 -9.80
N ASN A 80 1.85 15.71 -9.97
CA ASN A 80 1.96 14.70 -8.92
C ASN A 80 2.77 15.22 -7.73
N PRO A 81 2.51 14.73 -6.50
CA PRO A 81 3.15 15.23 -5.29
C PRO A 81 4.65 14.92 -5.25
N LYS A 82 5.12 13.87 -5.94
CA LYS A 82 6.54 13.47 -6.01
C LYS A 82 7.19 13.53 -4.62
N HIS A 83 8.14 14.44 -4.43
CA HIS A 83 8.97 14.61 -3.24
C HIS A 83 8.25 15.33 -2.08
N LEU A 84 6.99 15.73 -2.25
CA LEU A 84 6.18 16.34 -1.19
C LEU A 84 5.23 15.34 -0.53
N ILE A 85 5.17 14.10 -1.03
CA ILE A 85 4.23 13.09 -0.51
C ILE A 85 4.49 12.76 0.96
N ASP A 86 5.76 12.81 1.38
CA ASP A 86 6.21 12.63 2.76
C ASP A 86 5.62 13.70 3.68
N VAL A 87 5.64 14.98 3.27
CA VAL A 87 5.04 16.08 4.03
C VAL A 87 3.54 15.88 4.20
N TYR A 88 2.85 15.41 3.16
CA TYR A 88 1.41 15.14 3.26
C TYR A 88 1.11 13.93 4.15
N LEU A 89 1.98 12.91 4.14
CA LEU A 89 1.79 11.68 4.91
C LEU A 89 2.23 11.80 6.37
N GLU A 90 3.02 12.81 6.75
CA GLU A 90 3.63 12.98 8.08
C GLU A 90 2.63 12.75 9.21
N LEU A 91 1.54 13.53 9.25
CA LEU A 91 0.51 13.41 10.29
C LEU A 91 -0.16 12.02 10.30
N LEU A 92 -0.38 11.43 9.12
CA LEU A 92 -1.00 10.11 9.04
C LEU A 92 -0.05 9.03 9.56
N ILE A 93 1.24 9.13 9.26
CA ILE A 93 2.26 8.23 9.77
C ILE A 93 2.34 8.34 11.29
N GLU A 94 2.30 9.56 11.85
CA GLU A 94 2.27 9.77 13.30
C GLU A 94 1.05 9.10 13.95
N GLU A 95 -0.14 9.26 13.38
CA GLU A 95 -1.36 8.60 13.88
C GLU A 95 -1.25 7.06 13.82
N LEU A 96 -0.73 6.52 12.72
CA LEU A 96 -0.55 5.08 12.56
C LEU A 96 0.49 4.52 13.55
N LEU A 97 1.59 5.24 13.78
CA LEU A 97 2.60 4.88 14.77
C LEU A 97 2.04 4.95 16.19
N TYR A 98 1.23 5.97 16.49
CA TYR A 98 0.54 6.07 17.77
C TYR A 98 -0.41 4.90 18.00
N LEU A 99 -1.24 4.56 17.01
CA LEU A 99 -2.14 3.40 17.06
C LEU A 99 -1.39 2.08 17.21
N TRP A 100 -0.21 1.96 16.59
CA TRP A 100 0.61 0.75 16.69
C TRP A 100 1.30 0.63 18.04
N HIS A 101 1.96 1.68 18.54
CA HIS A 101 2.78 1.61 19.75
C HIS A 101 2.01 1.84 21.05
N VAL A 102 1.06 2.78 21.05
CA VAL A 102 0.33 3.20 22.25
C VAL A 102 -1.09 2.64 22.25
N GLY A 103 -1.79 2.78 21.12
CA GLY A 103 -3.20 2.45 21.01
C GLY A 103 -4.11 3.54 21.60
N VAL A 104 -5.41 3.32 21.48
CA VAL A 104 -6.46 4.22 21.97
C VAL A 104 -7.41 3.44 22.88
N LYS A 105 -7.80 4.06 24.00
CA LYS A 105 -8.79 3.47 24.90
C LYS A 105 -10.15 3.46 24.20
N THR A 106 -10.66 2.27 23.93
CA THR A 106 -11.90 2.04 23.19
C THR A 106 -12.85 1.21 24.04
N TYR A 107 -14.15 1.40 23.82
CA TYR A 107 -15.18 0.62 24.49
C TYR A 107 -15.74 -0.43 23.52
N ASP A 108 -15.70 -1.69 23.94
CA ASP A 108 -16.40 -2.77 23.25
C ASP A 108 -17.79 -2.91 23.86
N HIS A 109 -18.82 -2.54 23.08
CA HIS A 109 -20.21 -2.65 23.49
C HIS A 109 -20.68 -4.11 23.57
N ALA A 110 -20.14 -5.02 22.76
CA ALA A 110 -20.56 -6.42 22.78
C ALA A 110 -20.04 -7.16 24.02
N MET A 111 -18.83 -6.81 24.47
CA MET A 111 -18.20 -7.39 25.66
C MET A 111 -18.36 -6.53 26.93
N ASP A 112 -19.03 -5.38 26.82
CA ASP A 112 -19.26 -4.40 27.90
C ASP A 112 -17.98 -4.03 28.67
N ARG A 113 -16.87 -3.83 27.95
CA ARG A 113 -15.55 -3.59 28.55
C ARG A 113 -14.75 -2.54 27.79
N ALA A 114 -13.97 -1.76 28.53
CA ALA A 114 -12.93 -0.92 27.94
C ALA A 114 -11.67 -1.75 27.68
N PHE A 115 -11.05 -1.53 26.53
CA PHE A 115 -9.77 -2.15 26.16
C PHE A 115 -8.87 -1.11 25.47
N MET A 116 -7.60 -1.46 25.30
CA MET A 116 -6.66 -0.64 24.53
C MET A 116 -6.62 -1.16 23.10
N MET A 117 -7.30 -0.46 22.19
CA MET A 117 -7.33 -0.80 20.78
C MET A 117 -6.05 -0.34 20.12
N ARG A 118 -5.37 -1.27 19.44
CA ARG A 118 -4.22 -0.98 18.57
C ARG A 118 -4.62 -1.20 17.12
N ALA A 119 -3.91 -0.53 16.21
CA ALA A 119 -4.06 -0.78 14.78
C ALA A 119 -2.72 -1.08 14.12
N ALA A 120 -2.73 -1.94 13.11
CA ALA A 120 -1.56 -2.31 12.32
C ALA A 120 -1.83 -2.05 10.84
N LEU A 121 -0.91 -1.33 10.18
CA LEU A 121 -0.92 -1.22 8.73
C LEU A 121 -0.26 -2.46 8.13
N MET A 122 -1.02 -3.29 7.42
CA MET A 122 -0.52 -4.56 6.90
C MET A 122 0.16 -4.43 5.54
N TRP A 123 -0.45 -3.66 4.64
CA TRP A 123 0.05 -3.48 3.29
C TRP A 123 -0.49 -2.20 2.66
N THR A 124 0.25 -1.75 1.65
CA THR A 124 -0.16 -0.64 0.80
C THR A 124 -0.69 -1.16 -0.54
N VAL A 125 -1.83 -0.63 -0.99
CA VAL A 125 -2.44 -0.96 -2.29
C VAL A 125 -2.17 0.20 -3.23
N ASN A 126 -1.16 0.05 -4.08
CA ASN A 126 -0.71 1.09 -5.00
C ASN A 126 -0.47 0.50 -6.39
N ASN A 127 -0.65 1.30 -7.44
CA ASN A 127 -0.01 0.98 -8.72
C ASN A 127 1.51 1.23 -8.64
N LEU A 128 2.28 0.76 -9.62
CA LEU A 128 3.75 0.83 -9.55
C LEU A 128 4.26 2.27 -9.44
N LEU A 129 3.64 3.23 -10.14
CA LEU A 129 4.04 4.64 -10.09
C LEU A 129 3.75 5.27 -8.73
N ALA A 130 2.57 5.03 -8.17
CA ALA A 130 2.19 5.50 -6.85
C ALA A 130 3.07 4.86 -5.76
N PHE A 131 3.43 3.59 -5.92
CA PHE A 131 4.40 2.93 -5.05
C PHE A 131 5.75 3.65 -5.07
N GLY A 132 6.29 3.97 -6.25
CA GLY A 132 7.57 4.69 -6.36
C GLY A 132 7.55 6.04 -5.66
N ILE A 133 6.45 6.77 -5.79
CA ILE A 133 6.25 8.05 -5.09
C ILE A 133 6.18 7.81 -3.57
N ALA A 134 5.31 6.91 -3.10
CA ALA A 134 5.10 6.68 -1.67
C ALA A 134 6.31 6.07 -0.94
N SER A 135 7.09 5.23 -1.61
CA SER A 135 8.27 4.55 -1.03
C SER A 135 9.59 5.27 -1.27
N GLY A 136 9.61 6.28 -2.14
CA GLY A 136 10.84 6.88 -2.66
C GLY A 136 11.62 5.97 -3.62
N TRP A 137 11.06 4.84 -4.04
CA TRP A 137 11.72 3.89 -4.96
C TRP A 137 11.72 4.40 -6.40
N SER A 138 12.83 4.20 -7.11
CA SER A 138 12.88 4.48 -8.55
C SER A 138 12.11 3.40 -9.31
N THR A 139 10.99 3.77 -9.94
CA THR A 139 10.22 2.86 -10.81
C THR A 139 10.74 2.81 -12.24
N VAL A 140 11.87 3.47 -12.51
CA VAL A 140 12.49 3.58 -13.82
C VAL A 140 13.92 3.03 -13.79
N GLY A 141 14.38 2.55 -14.95
CA GLY A 141 15.70 1.93 -15.08
C GLY A 141 15.73 0.47 -14.63
N VAL A 142 16.93 -0.10 -14.52
CA VAL A 142 17.17 -1.54 -14.25
C VAL A 142 16.61 -1.97 -12.90
N MET A 143 16.68 -1.10 -11.89
CA MET A 143 16.12 -1.33 -10.54
C MET A 143 14.64 -0.93 -10.44
N GLY A 144 13.93 -0.81 -11.57
CA GLY A 144 12.56 -0.28 -11.61
C GLY A 144 11.52 -1.13 -10.86
N TYR A 145 11.83 -2.39 -10.57
CA TYR A 145 10.92 -3.30 -9.89
C TYR A 145 11.44 -3.68 -8.49
N PRO A 146 10.70 -3.33 -7.42
CA PRO A 146 11.19 -3.42 -6.04
C PRO A 146 11.36 -4.84 -5.51
N VAL A 147 10.70 -5.84 -6.11
CA VAL A 147 10.82 -7.24 -5.65
C VAL A 147 12.08 -7.89 -6.20
N CYS A 148 12.47 -7.57 -7.43
CA CYS A 148 13.61 -8.19 -8.08
C CYS A 148 14.91 -7.38 -7.92
N MET A 149 14.82 -6.09 -7.55
CA MET A 149 15.95 -5.22 -7.22
C MET A 149 17.13 -5.37 -8.21
N ASP A 150 18.32 -5.74 -7.69
CA ASP A 150 19.57 -5.86 -8.44
C ASP A 150 19.70 -7.20 -9.18
N ASP A 151 18.81 -8.16 -8.91
CA ASP A 151 18.83 -9.48 -9.57
C ASP A 151 18.29 -9.40 -11.01
N ILE A 152 17.75 -8.25 -11.42
CA ILE A 152 17.26 -8.01 -12.77
C ILE A 152 18.44 -7.80 -13.73
N ARG A 153 18.49 -8.65 -14.75
CA ARG A 153 19.34 -8.46 -15.92
C ARG A 153 18.60 -7.63 -16.96
N ALA A 154 19.27 -6.59 -17.46
CA ALA A 154 18.75 -5.74 -18.52
C ALA A 154 19.87 -5.23 -19.42
N LEU A 155 19.51 -4.89 -20.66
CA LEU A 155 20.40 -4.26 -21.63
C LEU A 155 20.24 -2.75 -21.58
N HIS A 156 21.36 -2.04 -21.55
CA HIS A 156 21.35 -0.59 -21.73
C HIS A 156 21.61 -0.27 -23.21
N LEU A 157 20.60 0.26 -23.90
CA LEU A 157 20.73 0.60 -25.32
C LEU A 157 21.60 1.86 -25.46
N GLN A 158 22.76 1.75 -26.10
CA GLN A 158 23.76 2.82 -26.10
C GLN A 158 23.29 4.11 -26.79
N HIS A 159 22.47 4.01 -27.83
CA HIS A 159 22.03 5.18 -28.61
C HIS A 159 20.80 5.87 -28.01
N SER A 160 19.83 5.11 -27.51
CA SER A 160 18.62 5.67 -26.89
C SER A 160 18.77 5.94 -25.39
N ARG A 161 19.81 5.41 -24.75
CA ARG A 161 20.03 5.42 -23.29
C ARG A 161 18.87 4.81 -22.48
N ASN A 162 18.04 4.00 -23.14
CA ASN A 162 16.93 3.31 -22.52
C ASN A 162 17.34 1.93 -22.02
N VAL A 163 16.71 1.50 -20.94
CA VAL A 163 16.81 0.13 -20.43
C VAL A 163 15.85 -0.76 -21.23
N CYS A 164 16.36 -1.89 -21.71
CA CYS A 164 15.64 -2.89 -22.47
C CYS A 164 15.74 -4.25 -21.78
N TYR A 165 14.60 -4.90 -21.59
CA TYR A 165 14.52 -6.24 -20.97
C TYR A 165 14.39 -7.36 -22.01
N PHE A 166 14.69 -7.05 -23.28
CA PHE A 166 14.65 -8.01 -24.36
C PHE A 166 15.60 -9.17 -24.06
N ASP A 167 15.11 -10.40 -24.23
CA ASP A 167 15.78 -11.67 -23.89
C ASP A 167 15.98 -11.97 -22.38
N TYR A 168 15.54 -11.08 -21.47
CA TYR A 168 15.56 -11.30 -20.01
C TYR A 168 14.17 -11.48 -19.37
N HIS A 169 13.15 -11.67 -20.19
CA HIS A 169 11.74 -11.78 -19.81
C HIS A 169 11.38 -12.98 -18.91
N ARG A 170 12.25 -14.00 -18.78
CA ARG A 170 12.03 -15.21 -17.96
C ARG A 170 13.10 -15.48 -16.92
N GLN A 171 13.91 -14.49 -16.59
CA GLN A 171 15.08 -14.64 -15.73
C GLN A 171 14.83 -15.33 -14.36
N PHE A 172 13.60 -15.31 -13.85
CA PHE A 172 13.22 -15.94 -12.57
C PHE A 172 12.41 -17.23 -12.70
N LEU A 173 12.15 -17.68 -13.93
CA LEU A 173 11.46 -18.94 -14.21
C LEU A 173 12.49 -20.06 -14.40
N SER A 174 12.11 -21.29 -14.05
CA SER A 174 12.95 -22.44 -14.34
C SER A 174 13.08 -22.63 -15.86
N ALA A 175 14.20 -23.22 -16.30
CA ALA A 175 14.46 -23.46 -17.72
C ALA A 175 13.43 -24.38 -18.40
N HIS A 176 12.62 -25.09 -17.62
CA HIS A 176 11.57 -25.99 -18.09
C HIS A 176 10.16 -25.48 -17.74
N HIS A 177 10.04 -24.21 -17.34
CA HIS A 177 8.76 -23.62 -17.03
C HIS A 177 7.86 -23.62 -18.29
N PRO A 178 6.62 -24.15 -18.21
CA PRO A 178 5.77 -24.41 -19.38
C PRO A 178 5.25 -23.13 -20.06
N TYR A 179 5.41 -21.97 -19.41
CA TYR A 179 4.97 -20.66 -19.90
C TYR A 179 6.02 -19.60 -19.77
#